data_AF-A0A142YLM2-F1
#
_entry.id   AF-A0A142YLM2-F1
#
_cell.length_a   1.000
_cell.length_b   1.000
_cell.length_c   1.000
_cell.angle_alpha   90.00
_cell.angle_beta   90.00
_cell.angle_gamma   90.00
#
_symmetry.space_group_name_H-M   'P 1'
#
loop_
_entity.id
_entity.type
_entity.pdbx_description
1 polymer ?
#
loop_
_entity_poly.entity_id
_entity_poly.type
_entity_poly.pdbx_seq_one_letter_code
_entity_poly.pdbx_strand_id
1 'polypeptide(L)'
;MAASPTGPDPEKDADHAAAEWLFQDEPGPGSPPRQPIVAPGGESFDLADAPDVAPRRPPAPPADSEWKPAAESAHAAKAVERAKAKEEPGPSPRERPAARRLEGASAVDQVWSRGSEWGPTLAALGLWTALVLVVLWICLATELYAAALVVFAVGGAVGLAFLYPILITLERPVRMTPEQALRDYYNALSHHFPHYKRMWLLLDNAGRTSSKFASFEGFKRYWKERLKQLREGRAKGSAPLVFVISGFKSEKSGGKTAIDATWTAQVFVRGRREQGPIWSLPTGGSFVKGPDGMWYLDDGTLAERAPRKAADDAG
;
A
#
# COMPACT_ATOMS: atom_id res chain seq x y z
N MET A 1 47.81 -44.47 34.65
CA MET A 1 48.25 -43.07 34.89
C MET A 1 48.35 -42.35 33.55
N ALA A 2 47.28 -41.70 33.13
CA ALA A 2 47.18 -40.75 32.02
C ALA A 2 45.88 -39.95 32.26
N ALA A 3 45.75 -38.72 31.74
CA ALA A 3 44.71 -37.80 32.17
C ALA A 3 44.10 -36.98 31.02
N SER A 4 42.92 -36.41 31.29
CA SER A 4 42.28 -35.29 30.56
C SER A 4 41.68 -35.62 29.18
N PRO A 5 40.83 -34.73 28.59
CA PRO A 5 39.67 -34.10 29.24
C PRO A 5 38.42 -33.91 28.34
N THR A 6 37.22 -33.94 28.94
CA THR A 6 35.99 -33.18 28.60
C THR A 6 34.99 -33.45 29.73
N GLY A 7 34.01 -32.61 30.08
CA GLY A 7 33.44 -31.43 29.42
C GLY A 7 31.92 -31.65 29.30
N PRO A 8 31.05 -30.88 29.99
CA PRO A 8 29.61 -31.18 30.02
C PRO A 8 28.90 -30.74 28.73
N ASP A 9 28.15 -31.65 28.12
CA ASP A 9 27.36 -31.40 26.90
C ASP A 9 26.17 -30.45 27.16
N PRO A 10 26.02 -29.33 26.41
CA PRO A 10 24.94 -28.37 26.60
C PRO A 10 23.92 -28.35 25.44
N GLU A 11 23.40 -29.50 25.01
CA GLU A 11 22.33 -29.56 23.98
C GLU A 11 20.95 -29.86 24.59
N LYS A 12 20.33 -28.84 25.20
CA LYS A 12 18.92 -28.91 25.61
C LYS A 12 18.15 -27.58 25.70
N ASP A 13 18.38 -26.66 24.76
CA ASP A 13 17.61 -25.40 24.65
C ASP A 13 17.35 -24.89 23.21
N ALA A 14 17.80 -25.60 22.16
CA ALA A 14 17.78 -25.08 20.79
C ALA A 14 16.37 -24.93 20.17
N ASP A 15 15.44 -25.84 20.47
CA ASP A 15 14.16 -25.96 19.72
C ASP A 15 13.07 -24.96 20.13
N HIS A 16 13.27 -24.16 21.20
CA HIS A 16 12.27 -23.17 21.63
C HIS A 16 12.43 -21.80 20.96
N ALA A 17 13.59 -21.50 20.35
CA ALA A 17 13.87 -20.22 19.69
C ALA A 17 13.01 -19.95 18.43
N ALA A 18 12.38 -20.98 17.84
CA ALA A 18 11.62 -20.85 16.60
C ALA A 18 10.27 -20.09 16.73
N ALA A 19 9.79 -19.84 17.96
CA ALA A 19 8.48 -19.23 18.21
C ALA A 19 8.53 -17.73 18.54
N GLU A 20 9.59 -17.22 19.16
CA GLU A 20 9.63 -15.84 19.67
C GLU A 20 9.56 -14.77 18.57
N TRP A 21 10.12 -15.05 17.38
CA TRP A 21 10.04 -14.15 16.22
C TRP A 21 8.60 -13.89 15.71
N LEU A 22 7.62 -14.69 16.16
CA LEU A 22 6.23 -14.57 15.75
C LEU A 22 5.48 -13.45 16.50
N PHE A 23 6.03 -12.95 17.62
CA PHE A 23 5.33 -12.07 18.56
C PHE A 23 6.03 -10.72 18.83
N GLN A 24 7.25 -10.49 18.32
CA GLN A 24 7.97 -9.23 18.50
C GLN A 24 7.51 -8.16 17.49
N ASP A 25 6.42 -7.45 17.80
CA ASP A 25 5.88 -6.34 16.99
C ASP A 25 5.43 -5.12 17.85
N GLU A 26 6.02 -4.93 19.04
CA GLU A 26 5.88 -3.71 19.86
C GLU A 26 7.23 -3.14 20.34
N PRO A 27 7.61 -1.90 19.98
CA PRO A 27 8.57 -1.11 20.72
C PRO A 27 7.86 -0.40 21.89
N GLY A 28 8.02 -0.93 23.10
CA GLY A 28 7.42 -0.34 24.31
C GLY A 28 7.83 1.13 24.54
N PRO A 29 6.94 1.97 25.11
CA PRO A 29 7.17 3.41 25.25
C PRO A 29 8.27 3.70 26.28
N GLY A 30 9.50 3.90 25.81
CA GLY A 30 10.65 4.22 26.66
C GLY A 30 12.03 3.97 26.06
N SER A 31 12.15 3.32 24.89
CA SER A 31 13.45 3.09 24.26
C SER A 31 14.07 4.39 23.70
N PRO A 32 15.25 4.84 24.15
CA PRO A 32 15.96 5.96 23.55
C PRO A 32 16.48 5.62 22.15
N PRO A 33 16.74 6.62 21.27
CA PRO A 33 17.15 6.36 19.89
C PRO A 33 18.49 5.61 19.84
N ARG A 34 18.52 4.49 19.11
CA ARG A 34 19.75 3.75 18.79
C ARG A 34 20.72 4.68 18.04
N GLN A 35 21.89 4.92 18.62
CA GLN A 35 22.99 5.58 17.93
C GLN A 35 23.50 4.68 16.77
N PRO A 36 24.02 5.27 15.67
CA PRO A 36 24.58 4.50 14.58
C PRO A 36 25.82 3.71 15.05
N ILE A 37 25.92 2.45 14.62
CA ILE A 37 27.04 1.57 14.98
C ILE A 37 28.30 2.04 14.23
N VAL A 38 29.30 2.50 14.97
CA VAL A 38 30.64 2.76 14.43
C VAL A 38 31.36 1.42 14.22
N ALA A 39 31.88 1.19 13.02
CA ALA A 39 32.66 -0.01 12.71
C ALA A 39 34.08 0.09 13.33
N PRO A 40 34.59 -0.97 13.98
CA PRO A 40 35.94 -0.97 14.54
C PRO A 40 36.99 -1.25 13.45
N GLY A 41 37.63 -0.20 12.94
CA GLY A 41 38.72 -0.30 11.96
C GLY A 41 39.20 1.08 11.55
N GLY A 42 40.35 1.51 12.07
CA GLY A 42 40.89 2.85 11.82
C GLY A 42 41.81 2.87 10.61
N GLU A 43 41.32 3.38 9.48
CA GLU A 43 42.17 3.85 8.37
C GLU A 43 41.85 5.32 8.09
N SER A 44 42.82 6.19 8.37
CA SER A 44 42.71 7.64 8.19
C SER A 44 43.04 8.02 6.75
N PHE A 45 42.02 8.39 5.97
CA PHE A 45 42.22 9.08 4.69
C PHE A 45 42.32 10.58 4.93
N ASP A 46 43.57 11.04 5.11
CA ASP A 46 43.91 12.46 5.11
C ASP A 46 43.95 13.00 3.66
N LEU A 47 43.47 14.22 3.47
CA LEU A 47 43.51 14.92 2.20
C LEU A 47 43.42 16.44 2.43
N ALA A 48 44.59 17.06 2.59
CA ALA A 48 44.76 18.52 2.53
C ALA A 48 44.17 19.06 1.19
N ASP A 49 43.64 20.29 1.11
CA ASP A 49 44.36 21.51 1.48
C ASP A 49 43.45 22.76 1.59
N ALA A 50 43.98 23.81 2.24
CA ALA A 50 43.48 25.20 2.22
C ALA A 50 42.07 25.49 2.87
N PRO A 51 41.71 26.76 3.18
CA PRO A 51 41.88 27.20 4.56
C PRO A 51 40.65 27.86 5.22
N ASP A 52 40.68 27.92 6.56
CA ASP A 52 39.65 28.53 7.42
C ASP A 52 39.58 30.06 7.29
N VAL A 53 38.37 30.60 7.10
CA VAL A 53 38.09 32.05 7.09
C VAL A 53 36.72 32.33 7.73
N ALA A 54 36.75 32.82 8.97
CA ALA A 54 35.54 33.19 9.70
C ALA A 54 34.77 34.38 9.07
N PRO A 55 33.42 34.34 8.99
CA PRO A 55 32.62 35.38 8.34
C PRO A 55 32.54 36.67 9.17
N ARG A 56 33.29 37.71 8.74
CA ARG A 56 33.14 39.08 9.27
C ARG A 56 31.90 39.77 8.67
N ARG A 57 31.16 40.52 9.50
CA ARG A 57 30.08 41.42 9.05
C ARG A 57 30.62 42.58 8.20
N PRO A 58 29.98 42.93 7.07
CA PRO A 58 30.16 44.22 6.41
C PRO A 58 29.17 45.29 6.93
N PRO A 59 29.57 46.58 7.03
CA PRO A 59 28.67 47.73 7.20
C PRO A 59 28.24 48.34 5.83
N ALA A 60 27.43 49.40 5.87
CA ALA A 60 26.89 50.17 4.74
C ALA A 60 26.76 51.67 5.12
N PRO A 61 26.39 52.63 4.23
CA PRO A 61 26.16 52.57 2.78
C PRO A 61 27.37 53.18 2.00
N PRO A 62 27.40 54.33 1.26
CA PRO A 62 26.42 55.41 0.98
C PRO A 62 25.87 55.37 -0.47
N ALA A 63 25.97 56.46 -1.24
CA ALA A 63 25.61 56.63 -2.67
C ALA A 63 26.89 57.03 -3.49
N ASP A 64 26.93 57.41 -4.77
CA ASP A 64 26.14 58.38 -5.57
C ASP A 64 25.99 57.96 -7.07
N SER A 65 25.69 58.93 -7.95
CA SER A 65 25.69 58.89 -9.43
C SER A 65 24.37 58.54 -10.13
N GLU A 66 23.59 59.58 -10.41
CA GLU A 66 22.47 59.61 -11.36
C GLU A 66 22.92 59.20 -12.78
N TRP A 67 22.01 58.76 -13.67
CA TRP A 67 21.96 59.22 -15.08
C TRP A 67 20.65 58.82 -15.82
N LYS A 68 19.69 59.76 -15.81
CA LYS A 68 18.61 59.99 -16.81
C LYS A 68 17.43 59.01 -16.98
N PRO A 69 16.22 59.52 -17.33
CA PRO A 69 15.00 58.73 -17.39
C PRO A 69 14.75 58.12 -18.79
N ALA A 70 14.86 56.80 -18.90
CA ALA A 70 14.43 56.03 -20.08
C ALA A 70 13.69 54.72 -19.76
N ALA A 71 13.66 54.29 -18.49
CA ALA A 71 13.07 53.01 -18.08
C ALA A 71 11.56 53.07 -17.83
N GLU A 72 11.03 54.23 -17.43
CA GLU A 72 9.68 54.35 -16.85
C GLU A 72 8.56 54.05 -17.88
N SER A 73 8.74 54.49 -19.12
CA SER A 73 7.85 54.16 -20.25
C SER A 73 7.85 52.67 -20.60
N ALA A 74 9.02 52.01 -20.51
CA ALA A 74 9.14 50.57 -20.76
C ALA A 74 8.49 49.72 -19.66
N HIS A 75 8.52 50.18 -18.40
CA HIS A 75 7.81 49.53 -17.29
C HIS A 75 6.29 49.75 -17.37
N ALA A 76 5.83 50.95 -17.74
CA ALA A 76 4.40 51.22 -17.96
C ALA A 76 3.80 50.34 -19.08
N ALA A 77 4.49 50.22 -20.22
CA ALA A 77 4.05 49.38 -21.33
C ALA A 77 3.89 47.90 -20.91
N LYS A 78 4.89 47.33 -20.23
CA LYS A 78 4.83 45.94 -19.73
C LYS A 78 3.78 45.72 -18.64
N ALA A 79 3.41 46.73 -17.86
CA ALA A 79 2.32 46.63 -16.90
C ALA A 79 0.96 46.49 -17.60
N VAL A 80 0.71 47.26 -18.67
CA VAL A 80 -0.55 47.19 -19.44
C VAL A 80 -0.69 45.87 -20.21
N GLU A 81 0.40 45.38 -20.81
CA GLU A 81 0.43 44.08 -21.50
C GLU A 81 0.11 42.93 -20.53
N ARG A 82 0.71 42.95 -19.34
CA ARG A 82 0.48 41.95 -18.28
C ARG A 82 -0.91 42.06 -17.62
N ALA A 83 -1.58 43.20 -17.75
CA ALA A 83 -2.99 43.35 -17.36
C ALA A 83 -3.94 42.75 -18.42
N LYS A 84 -3.72 43.04 -19.71
CA LYS A 84 -4.54 42.48 -20.80
C LYS A 84 -4.44 40.96 -20.93
N ALA A 85 -3.29 40.38 -20.62
CA ALA A 85 -3.10 38.92 -20.57
C ALA A 85 -3.90 38.20 -19.45
N LYS A 86 -4.78 38.90 -18.73
CA LYS A 86 -5.59 38.37 -17.62
C LYS A 86 -7.11 38.39 -17.89
N GLU A 87 -7.54 38.80 -19.09
CA GLU A 87 -8.95 39.10 -19.39
C GLU A 87 -9.49 38.40 -20.65
N GLU A 88 -9.07 37.16 -20.90
CA GLU A 88 -9.75 36.24 -21.84
C GLU A 88 -10.51 35.13 -21.07
N PRO A 89 -11.84 34.98 -21.25
CA PRO A 89 -12.63 33.95 -20.57
C PRO A 89 -12.52 32.58 -21.25
N GLY A 90 -11.37 31.91 -21.08
CA GLY A 90 -11.16 30.52 -21.51
C GLY A 90 -12.05 29.51 -20.74
N PRO A 91 -12.42 28.37 -21.36
CA PRO A 91 -13.47 27.50 -20.83
C PRO A 91 -13.09 26.74 -19.55
N SER A 92 -14.09 26.59 -18.68
CA SER A 92 -14.05 25.91 -17.38
C SER A 92 -13.21 24.62 -17.33
N PRO A 93 -12.09 24.61 -16.58
CA PRO A 93 -11.43 23.38 -16.17
C PRO A 93 -12.33 22.61 -15.21
N ARG A 94 -12.74 21.39 -15.61
CA ARG A 94 -13.49 20.47 -14.74
C ARG A 94 -12.75 20.24 -13.42
N GLU A 95 -13.52 20.04 -12.36
CA GLU A 95 -13.08 19.96 -10.97
C GLU A 95 -11.86 19.04 -10.79
N ARG A 96 -10.69 19.63 -10.52
CA ARG A 96 -9.60 18.91 -9.86
C ARG A 96 -10.02 18.65 -8.42
N PRO A 97 -9.89 17.42 -7.89
CA PRO A 97 -9.92 17.18 -6.45
C PRO A 97 -8.95 18.14 -5.76
N ALA A 98 -9.40 18.78 -4.68
CA ALA A 98 -8.69 19.92 -4.12
C ALA A 98 -7.34 19.49 -3.50
N ALA A 99 -6.25 20.12 -3.94
CA ALA A 99 -4.96 20.04 -3.27
C ALA A 99 -5.04 20.73 -1.90
N ARG A 100 -5.46 20.00 -0.86
CA ARG A 100 -5.56 20.56 0.51
C ARG A 100 -5.40 19.55 1.64
N ARG A 101 -4.29 19.72 2.37
CA ARG A 101 -4.13 19.59 3.83
C ARG A 101 -4.79 18.40 4.55
N LEU A 102 -3.93 17.51 5.03
CA LEU A 102 -3.89 17.17 6.46
C LEU A 102 -2.45 17.30 6.98
N GLU A 103 -1.99 18.54 7.16
CA GLU A 103 -0.78 18.82 7.95
C GLU A 103 -1.11 18.60 9.44
N GLY A 104 -0.75 17.44 10.00
CA GLY A 104 -0.81 17.17 11.44
C GLY A 104 -1.60 15.94 11.88
N ALA A 105 -2.43 15.34 11.01
CA ALA A 105 -3.02 14.01 11.25
C ALA A 105 -2.20 12.94 10.52
N SER A 106 -2.16 11.72 11.03
CA SER A 106 -1.66 10.59 10.24
C SER A 106 -2.62 10.37 9.07
N ALA A 107 -2.11 10.34 7.83
CA ALA A 107 -2.90 9.92 6.68
C ALA A 107 -3.29 8.44 6.75
N VAL A 108 -2.69 7.67 7.67
CA VAL A 108 -2.97 6.26 7.91
C VAL A 108 -3.13 6.06 9.42
N ASP A 109 -4.37 6.08 9.93
CA ASP A 109 -4.64 5.81 11.36
C ASP A 109 -4.47 4.32 11.69
N GLN A 110 -4.80 3.44 10.75
CA GLN A 110 -4.66 2.00 10.90
C GLN A 110 -3.66 1.44 9.89
N VAL A 111 -2.43 1.34 10.37
CA VAL A 111 -1.30 0.59 9.77
C VAL A 111 -1.72 -0.85 9.48
N TRP A 112 -1.22 -1.43 8.38
CA TRP A 112 -1.39 -2.87 8.11
C TRP A 112 -0.63 -3.71 9.15
N SER A 113 -1.29 -4.73 9.71
CA SER A 113 -0.64 -5.71 10.60
C SER A 113 -1.26 -7.09 10.45
N ARG A 114 -0.50 -8.16 10.75
CA ARG A 114 -1.04 -9.54 10.77
C ARG A 114 -2.23 -9.67 11.74
N GLY A 115 -2.17 -8.98 12.89
CA GLY A 115 -3.28 -8.95 13.86
C GLY A 115 -4.55 -8.30 13.29
N SER A 116 -4.43 -7.15 12.62
CA SER A 116 -5.59 -6.50 11.97
C SER A 116 -6.12 -7.29 10.77
N GLU A 117 -5.26 -7.95 9.99
CA GLU A 117 -5.67 -8.78 8.85
C GLU A 117 -6.31 -10.11 9.29
N TRP A 118 -5.72 -10.85 10.22
CA TRP A 118 -6.19 -12.19 10.61
C TRP A 118 -7.11 -12.23 11.83
N GLY A 119 -7.03 -11.28 12.77
CA GLY A 119 -7.70 -11.37 14.09
C GLY A 119 -9.20 -11.74 14.03
N PRO A 120 -10.05 -11.01 13.28
CA PRO A 120 -11.45 -11.38 13.06
C PRO A 120 -11.66 -12.76 12.41
N THR A 121 -10.75 -13.23 11.56
CA THR A 121 -10.80 -14.59 10.95
C THR A 121 -10.45 -15.65 11.99
N LEU A 122 -9.45 -15.41 12.83
CA LEU A 122 -9.06 -16.28 13.94
C LEU A 122 -10.16 -16.36 15.02
N ALA A 123 -10.81 -15.24 15.34
CA ALA A 123 -11.95 -15.19 16.25
C ALA A 123 -13.16 -15.99 15.70
N ALA A 124 -13.47 -15.84 14.41
CA ALA A 124 -14.51 -16.62 13.74
C ALA A 124 -14.16 -18.13 13.69
N LEU A 125 -12.91 -18.49 13.41
CA LEU A 125 -12.42 -19.87 13.40
C LEU A 125 -12.47 -20.49 14.80
N GLY A 126 -12.11 -19.75 15.85
CA GLY A 126 -12.21 -20.19 17.23
C GLY A 126 -13.66 -20.46 17.66
N LEU A 127 -14.57 -19.52 17.35
CA LEU A 127 -16.01 -19.69 17.62
C LEU A 127 -16.62 -20.86 16.82
N TRP A 128 -16.24 -21.01 15.56
CA TRP A 128 -16.65 -22.16 14.73
C TRP A 128 -16.15 -23.49 15.30
N THR A 129 -14.88 -23.55 15.71
CA THR A 129 -14.27 -24.76 16.30
C THR A 129 -14.96 -25.13 17.60
N ALA A 130 -15.24 -24.16 18.48
CA ALA A 130 -15.99 -24.38 19.71
C ALA A 130 -17.41 -24.91 19.43
N LEU A 131 -18.12 -24.34 18.46
CA LEU A 131 -19.45 -24.80 18.04
C LEU A 131 -19.41 -26.24 17.51
N VAL A 132 -18.47 -26.56 16.61
CA VAL A 132 -18.31 -27.91 16.06
C VAL A 132 -17.98 -28.92 17.16
N LEU A 133 -17.10 -28.58 18.10
CA LEU A 133 -16.76 -29.46 19.23
C LEU A 133 -17.95 -29.69 20.17
N VAL A 134 -18.77 -28.68 20.45
CA VAL A 134 -20.00 -28.85 21.26
C VAL A 134 -21.01 -29.74 20.56
N VAL A 135 -21.26 -29.56 19.25
CA VAL A 135 -22.19 -30.42 18.50
C VAL A 135 -21.64 -31.85 18.39
N LEU A 136 -20.34 -32.02 18.15
CA LEU A 136 -19.68 -33.32 18.13
C LEU A 136 -19.82 -34.03 19.49
N TRP A 137 -19.60 -33.32 20.60
CA TRP A 137 -19.76 -33.85 21.95
C TRP A 137 -21.20 -34.29 22.21
N ILE A 138 -22.21 -33.50 21.82
CA ILE A 138 -23.63 -33.89 21.94
C ILE A 138 -23.91 -35.17 21.13
N CYS A 139 -23.45 -35.25 19.87
CA CYS A 139 -23.64 -36.45 19.04
C CYS A 139 -22.96 -37.69 19.62
N LEU A 140 -21.77 -37.56 20.23
CA LEU A 140 -21.07 -38.68 20.87
C LEU A 140 -21.72 -39.09 22.19
N ALA A 141 -22.16 -38.13 23.01
CA ALA A 141 -22.86 -38.38 24.27
C ALA A 141 -24.29 -38.94 24.10
N THR A 142 -24.82 -38.91 22.87
CA THR A 142 -26.12 -39.52 22.48
C THR A 142 -25.95 -40.74 21.58
N GLU A 143 -24.72 -41.28 21.47
CA GLU A 143 -24.36 -42.46 20.65
C GLU A 143 -24.68 -42.34 19.15
N LEU A 144 -24.91 -41.11 18.66
CA LEU A 144 -25.18 -40.79 17.26
C LEU A 144 -23.89 -40.76 16.42
N TYR A 145 -23.12 -41.86 16.43
CA TYR A 145 -21.79 -41.93 15.80
C TYR A 145 -21.78 -41.54 14.32
N ALA A 146 -22.82 -41.92 13.56
CA ALA A 146 -22.97 -41.51 12.16
C ALA A 146 -23.14 -39.99 12.00
N ALA A 147 -23.90 -39.35 12.90
CA ALA A 147 -24.04 -37.89 12.90
C ALA A 147 -22.73 -37.21 13.34
N ALA A 148 -22.02 -37.76 14.33
CA ALA A 148 -20.72 -37.26 14.76
C ALA A 148 -19.68 -37.27 13.62
N LEU A 149 -19.64 -38.34 12.80
CA LEU A 149 -18.78 -38.41 11.62
C LEU A 149 -19.14 -37.35 10.56
N VAL A 150 -20.42 -37.11 10.30
CA VAL A 150 -20.88 -36.05 9.38
C VAL A 150 -20.54 -34.66 9.92
N VAL A 151 -20.77 -34.40 11.21
CA VAL A 151 -20.41 -33.14 11.88
C VAL A 151 -18.91 -32.89 11.84
N PHE A 152 -18.08 -33.92 12.06
CA PHE A 152 -16.63 -33.82 11.94
C PHE A 152 -16.19 -33.50 10.50
N ALA A 153 -16.71 -34.23 9.51
CA ALA A 153 -16.35 -34.03 8.11
C ALA A 153 -16.76 -32.64 7.59
N VAL A 154 -17.99 -32.21 7.85
CA VAL A 154 -18.50 -30.89 7.43
C VAL A 154 -17.83 -29.77 8.24
N GLY A 155 -17.71 -29.94 9.56
CA GLY A 155 -17.05 -28.97 10.45
C GLY A 155 -15.60 -28.73 10.08
N GLY A 156 -14.85 -29.79 9.77
CA GLY A 156 -13.47 -29.75 9.29
C GLY A 156 -13.35 -29.12 7.89
N ALA A 157 -14.23 -29.47 6.95
CA ALA A 157 -14.23 -28.86 5.61
C ALA A 157 -14.49 -27.35 5.66
N VAL A 158 -15.40 -26.88 6.52
CA VAL A 158 -15.65 -25.44 6.75
C VAL A 158 -14.48 -24.79 7.50
N GLY A 159 -13.87 -25.48 8.47
CA GLY A 159 -12.65 -25.01 9.15
C GLY A 159 -11.47 -24.78 8.20
N LEU A 160 -11.26 -25.70 7.24
CA LEU A 160 -10.27 -25.56 6.17
C LEU A 160 -10.58 -24.37 5.25
N ALA A 161 -11.86 -24.08 4.98
CA ALA A 161 -12.26 -22.88 4.23
C ALA A 161 -11.97 -21.58 5.01
N PHE A 162 -12.09 -21.57 6.35
CA PHE A 162 -11.68 -20.45 7.20
C PHE A 162 -10.16 -20.27 7.30
N LEU A 163 -9.36 -21.35 7.10
CA LEU A 163 -7.90 -21.28 7.06
C LEU A 163 -7.34 -20.75 5.73
N TYR A 164 -8.05 -20.94 4.60
CA TYR A 164 -7.60 -20.50 3.27
C TYR A 164 -7.08 -19.04 3.22
N PRO A 165 -7.79 -18.02 3.77
CA PRO A 165 -7.33 -16.63 3.73
C PRO A 165 -5.99 -16.40 4.44
N ILE A 166 -5.74 -17.12 5.54
CA ILE A 166 -4.48 -17.04 6.32
C ILE A 166 -3.34 -17.64 5.50
N LEU A 167 -3.56 -18.83 4.92
CA LEU A 167 -2.57 -19.53 4.10
C LEU A 167 -2.13 -18.72 2.87
N ILE A 168 -3.04 -17.99 2.21
CA ILE A 168 -2.68 -17.12 1.07
C ILE A 168 -2.11 -15.74 1.46
N THR A 169 -1.97 -15.44 2.76
CA THR A 169 -1.47 -14.13 3.26
C THR A 169 -0.29 -14.25 4.24
N LEU A 170 0.35 -15.42 4.35
CA LEU A 170 1.56 -15.62 5.16
C LEU A 170 2.71 -14.65 4.77
N GLU A 171 2.81 -14.31 3.48
CA GLU A 171 3.76 -13.34 2.93
C GLU A 171 3.45 -11.89 3.37
N ARG A 172 4.37 -11.29 4.13
CA ARG A 172 4.34 -9.87 4.53
C ARG A 172 4.42 -8.97 3.29
N PRO A 173 3.51 -8.00 3.09
CA PRO A 173 3.57 -7.07 1.95
C PRO A 173 4.79 -6.13 2.06
N VAL A 174 5.73 -6.19 1.11
CA VAL A 174 7.01 -5.46 1.12
C VAL A 174 6.88 -4.15 0.34
N ARG A 175 6.18 -3.20 0.93
CA ARG A 175 5.67 -1.98 0.26
C ARG A 175 6.65 -0.80 0.31
N MET A 176 7.93 -1.09 0.06
CA MET A 176 9.04 -0.12 0.14
C MET A 176 9.01 0.91 -1.00
N THR A 177 8.37 0.57 -2.13
CA THR A 177 8.15 1.46 -3.27
C THR A 177 6.64 1.57 -3.58
N PRO A 178 6.16 2.69 -4.15
CA PRO A 178 4.74 2.83 -4.51
C PRO A 178 4.33 1.83 -5.60
N GLU A 179 5.21 1.47 -6.54
CA GLU A 179 4.92 0.42 -7.51
C GLU A 179 4.72 -0.95 -6.82
N GLN A 180 5.54 -1.30 -5.82
CA GLN A 180 5.36 -2.58 -5.13
C GLN A 180 4.11 -2.57 -4.25
N ALA A 181 3.76 -1.45 -3.61
CA ALA A 181 2.47 -1.31 -2.91
C ALA A 181 1.27 -1.50 -3.86
N LEU A 182 1.35 -0.93 -5.06
CA LEU A 182 0.34 -1.10 -6.11
C LEU A 182 0.27 -2.55 -6.62
N ARG A 183 1.41 -3.21 -6.81
CA ARG A 183 1.48 -4.63 -7.19
C ARG A 183 0.86 -5.52 -6.10
N ASP A 184 1.20 -5.31 -4.83
CA ASP A 184 0.63 -6.05 -3.69
C ASP A 184 -0.90 -5.86 -3.60
N TYR A 185 -1.38 -4.63 -3.82
CA TYR A 185 -2.81 -4.29 -3.84
C TYR A 185 -3.58 -5.06 -4.93
N TYR A 186 -3.07 -5.04 -6.17
CA TYR A 186 -3.71 -5.72 -7.30
C TYR A 186 -3.46 -7.25 -7.32
N ASN A 187 -2.39 -7.74 -6.68
CA ASN A 187 -2.17 -9.18 -6.51
C ASN A 187 -3.23 -9.80 -5.57
N ALA A 188 -3.67 -9.08 -4.53
CA ALA A 188 -4.74 -9.53 -3.63
C ALA A 188 -6.08 -9.78 -4.35
N LEU A 189 -6.31 -9.19 -5.55
CA LEU A 189 -7.46 -9.49 -6.42
C LEU A 189 -7.29 -10.77 -7.25
N SER A 190 -6.06 -11.26 -7.41
CA SER A 190 -5.69 -12.31 -8.40
C SER A 190 -5.85 -13.76 -7.88
N HIS A 191 -6.32 -13.91 -6.65
CA HIS A 191 -6.67 -15.18 -6.02
C HIS A 191 -8.08 -15.65 -6.42
N HIS A 192 -8.40 -16.94 -6.21
CA HIS A 192 -9.76 -17.46 -6.46
C HIS A 192 -10.82 -16.78 -5.58
N PHE A 193 -10.47 -16.48 -4.34
CA PHE A 193 -11.22 -15.61 -3.44
C PHE A 193 -10.38 -14.35 -3.18
N PRO A 194 -10.73 -13.19 -3.77
CA PRO A 194 -9.98 -11.94 -3.58
C PRO A 194 -9.89 -11.53 -2.11
N HIS A 195 -8.70 -11.14 -1.65
CA HIS A 195 -8.49 -10.74 -0.26
C HIS A 195 -8.82 -9.24 -0.06
N TYR A 196 -10.11 -8.90 -0.21
CA TYR A 196 -10.61 -7.52 -0.07
C TYR A 196 -10.12 -6.83 1.22
N LYS A 197 -9.92 -7.60 2.30
CA LYS A 197 -9.43 -7.08 3.58
C LYS A 197 -7.96 -6.64 3.54
N ARG A 198 -7.08 -7.36 2.81
CA ARG A 198 -5.70 -6.91 2.53
C ARG A 198 -5.77 -5.57 1.81
N MET A 199 -6.50 -5.52 0.70
CA MET A 199 -6.65 -4.31 -0.12
C MET A 199 -7.14 -3.11 0.70
N TRP A 200 -8.17 -3.30 1.54
CA TRP A 200 -8.69 -2.24 2.42
C TRP A 200 -7.66 -1.74 3.43
N LEU A 201 -6.86 -2.64 4.02
CA LEU A 201 -5.74 -2.28 4.91
C LEU A 201 -4.55 -1.65 4.17
N LEU A 202 -4.48 -1.78 2.84
CA LEU A 202 -3.48 -1.13 1.99
C LEU A 202 -3.91 0.26 1.47
N LEU A 203 -5.16 0.68 1.74
CA LEU A 203 -5.61 2.05 1.52
C LEU A 203 -5.21 2.96 2.69
N ASP A 204 -5.01 4.24 2.40
CA ASP A 204 -4.90 5.29 3.42
C ASP A 204 -6.29 5.64 3.99
N ASN A 205 -6.38 6.69 4.80
CA ASN A 205 -7.64 7.19 5.33
C ASN A 205 -8.56 7.80 4.24
N ALA A 206 -8.03 8.51 3.24
CA ALA A 206 -8.81 9.09 2.15
C ALA A 206 -9.45 8.00 1.26
N GLY A 207 -8.70 6.97 0.89
CA GLY A 207 -9.18 5.83 0.10
C GLY A 207 -10.25 5.00 0.84
N ARG A 208 -10.15 4.88 2.17
CA ARG A 208 -11.17 4.23 3.02
C ARG A 208 -12.43 5.07 3.18
N THR A 209 -12.29 6.39 3.36
CA THR A 209 -13.41 7.32 3.54
C THR A 209 -14.02 7.81 2.22
N SER A 210 -13.41 7.46 1.08
CA SER A 210 -13.88 7.78 -0.26
C SER A 210 -15.37 7.53 -0.46
N SER A 211 -16.07 8.53 -1.03
CA SER A 211 -17.52 8.55 -1.22
C SER A 211 -18.07 7.40 -2.05
N LYS A 212 -17.22 6.74 -2.86
CA LYS A 212 -17.55 5.53 -3.62
C LYS A 212 -17.79 4.31 -2.71
N PHE A 213 -17.27 4.30 -1.47
CA PHE A 213 -17.28 3.14 -0.56
C PHE A 213 -17.82 3.44 0.84
N ALA A 214 -17.31 4.50 1.47
CA ALA A 214 -17.50 4.89 2.88
C ALA A 214 -17.25 3.81 3.97
N SER A 215 -17.01 2.55 3.60
CA SER A 215 -16.98 1.39 4.49
C SER A 215 -16.36 0.16 3.83
N PHE A 216 -15.88 -0.78 4.65
CA PHE A 216 -15.33 -2.05 4.14
C PHE A 216 -16.35 -2.89 3.36
N GLU A 217 -17.61 -2.95 3.79
CA GLU A 217 -18.65 -3.69 3.04
C GLU A 217 -19.05 -2.97 1.73
N GLY A 218 -18.99 -1.63 1.68
CA GLY A 218 -19.14 -0.87 0.44
C GLY A 218 -18.00 -1.15 -0.55
N PHE A 219 -16.75 -1.12 -0.07
CA PHE A 219 -15.56 -1.48 -0.84
C PHE A 219 -15.62 -2.92 -1.40
N LYS A 220 -15.98 -3.87 -0.54
CA LYS A 220 -16.17 -5.29 -0.87
C LYS A 220 -17.33 -5.52 -1.85
N ARG A 221 -18.39 -4.69 -1.79
CA ARG A 221 -19.48 -4.69 -2.77
C ARG A 221 -19.02 -4.17 -4.13
N TYR A 222 -18.39 -2.99 -4.16
CA TYR A 222 -17.82 -2.42 -5.39
C TYR A 222 -16.89 -3.42 -6.08
N TRP A 223 -15.92 -4.01 -5.38
CA TRP A 223 -14.98 -4.91 -6.03
C TRP A 223 -15.63 -6.22 -6.51
N LYS A 224 -16.66 -6.74 -5.84
CA LYS A 224 -17.47 -7.85 -6.37
C LYS A 224 -18.17 -7.46 -7.69
N GLU A 225 -18.78 -6.28 -7.75
CA GLU A 225 -19.49 -5.78 -8.93
C GLU A 225 -18.50 -5.45 -10.07
N ARG A 226 -17.37 -4.81 -9.77
CA ARG A 226 -16.30 -4.51 -10.72
C ARG A 226 -15.68 -5.80 -11.29
N LEU A 227 -15.43 -6.81 -10.47
CA LEU A 227 -14.97 -8.13 -10.93
C LEU A 227 -16.02 -8.86 -11.78
N LYS A 228 -17.32 -8.69 -11.50
CA LYS A 228 -18.39 -9.20 -12.38
C LYS A 228 -18.33 -8.51 -13.74
N GLN A 229 -18.32 -7.18 -13.78
CA GLN A 229 -18.22 -6.37 -15.01
C GLN A 229 -16.99 -6.73 -15.85
N LEU A 230 -15.82 -6.92 -15.22
CA LEU A 230 -14.57 -7.28 -15.93
C LEU A 230 -14.61 -8.68 -16.56
N ARG A 231 -15.38 -9.61 -15.99
CA ARG A 231 -15.61 -10.96 -16.53
C ARG A 231 -16.68 -11.00 -17.62
N GLU A 232 -17.63 -10.06 -17.59
CA GLU A 232 -18.84 -10.07 -18.39
C GLU A 232 -18.53 -10.12 -19.90
N GLY A 233 -19.06 -11.13 -20.60
CA GLY A 233 -18.79 -11.40 -22.02
C GLY A 233 -17.35 -11.86 -22.36
N ARG A 234 -16.44 -12.01 -21.38
CA ARG A 234 -15.01 -12.26 -21.62
C ARG A 234 -14.44 -13.49 -20.91
N ALA A 235 -14.92 -13.80 -19.70
CA ALA A 235 -14.47 -14.92 -18.88
C ALA A 235 -15.65 -15.82 -18.50
N LYS A 236 -15.46 -17.15 -18.53
CA LYS A 236 -16.52 -18.10 -18.15
C LYS A 236 -16.61 -18.22 -16.62
N GLY A 237 -17.77 -17.90 -16.06
CA GLY A 237 -18.13 -18.19 -14.67
C GLY A 237 -17.24 -17.50 -13.63
N SER A 238 -16.82 -18.26 -12.62
CA SER A 238 -16.04 -17.80 -11.46
C SER A 238 -14.53 -17.66 -11.72
N ALA A 239 -14.07 -17.83 -12.97
CA ALA A 239 -12.65 -17.82 -13.30
C ALA A 239 -11.90 -16.61 -12.70
N PRO A 240 -10.79 -16.82 -11.97
CA PRO A 240 -10.01 -15.73 -11.40
C PRO A 240 -9.40 -14.88 -12.51
N LEU A 241 -9.51 -13.57 -12.32
CA LEU A 241 -8.79 -12.60 -13.13
C LEU A 241 -7.38 -12.44 -12.55
N VAL A 242 -6.42 -12.07 -13.38
CA VAL A 242 -5.05 -11.76 -12.96
C VAL A 242 -4.75 -10.33 -13.36
N PHE A 243 -4.39 -9.51 -12.38
CA PHE A 243 -4.07 -8.10 -12.57
C PHE A 243 -2.55 -7.93 -12.69
N VAL A 244 -2.10 -7.22 -13.72
CA VAL A 244 -0.70 -6.90 -13.96
C VAL A 244 -0.58 -5.39 -14.12
N ILE A 245 0.35 -4.79 -13.38
CA ILE A 245 0.66 -3.36 -13.50
C ILE A 245 1.74 -3.18 -14.55
N SER A 246 1.54 -2.24 -15.46
CA SER A 246 2.47 -1.92 -16.55
C SER A 246 2.57 -0.41 -16.75
N GLY A 247 3.71 0.06 -17.27
CA GLY A 247 3.93 1.47 -17.57
C GLY A 247 3.81 2.40 -16.36
N PHE A 248 4.19 1.94 -15.16
CA PHE A 248 4.20 2.75 -13.95
C PHE A 248 5.15 3.93 -14.10
N LYS A 249 4.66 5.14 -13.83
CA LYS A 249 5.40 6.40 -13.85
C LYS A 249 5.00 7.23 -12.63
N SER A 250 5.95 7.51 -11.75
CA SER A 250 5.79 8.44 -10.63
C SER A 250 6.89 9.50 -10.68
N GLU A 251 6.74 10.55 -9.88
CA GLU A 251 7.90 11.38 -9.52
C GLU A 251 8.91 10.58 -8.68
N LYS A 252 10.14 11.09 -8.55
CA LYS A 252 11.17 10.48 -7.70
C LYS A 252 10.74 10.53 -6.22
N SER A 253 10.81 9.39 -5.55
CA SER A 253 10.33 9.18 -4.18
C SER A 253 11.27 9.66 -3.06
N GLY A 254 12.45 10.18 -3.40
CA GLY A 254 13.47 10.57 -2.41
C GLY A 254 12.96 11.62 -1.43
N GLY A 255 12.82 11.24 -0.15
CA GLY A 255 12.37 12.11 0.93
C GLY A 255 10.88 12.49 0.94
N LYS A 256 10.09 12.09 -0.06
CA LYS A 256 8.65 12.43 -0.12
C LYS A 256 7.81 11.55 0.80
N THR A 257 6.79 12.15 1.40
CA THR A 257 5.72 11.47 2.15
C THR A 257 4.47 11.20 1.32
N ALA A 258 4.27 11.94 0.22
CA ALA A 258 3.19 11.74 -0.75
C ALA A 258 3.72 11.81 -2.18
N ILE A 259 3.18 10.98 -3.08
CA ILE A 259 3.61 10.86 -4.49
C ILE A 259 2.42 10.57 -5.39
N ASP A 260 2.28 11.34 -6.49
CA ASP A 260 1.36 11.01 -7.57
C ASP A 260 2.02 10.04 -8.58
N ALA A 261 1.25 9.07 -9.06
CA ALA A 261 1.69 8.17 -10.12
C ALA A 261 0.58 7.87 -11.16
N THR A 262 1.02 7.40 -12.31
CA THR A 262 0.17 6.90 -13.41
C THR A 262 0.65 5.52 -13.83
N TRP A 263 -0.28 4.64 -14.21
CA TRP A 263 -0.01 3.26 -14.60
C TRP A 263 -1.11 2.73 -15.53
N THR A 264 -0.87 1.56 -16.12
CA THR A 264 -1.91 0.80 -16.85
C THR A 264 -2.15 -0.52 -16.12
N ALA A 265 -3.36 -0.68 -15.59
CA ALA A 265 -3.84 -1.92 -15.01
C ALA A 265 -4.32 -2.85 -16.14
N GLN A 266 -3.57 -3.91 -16.39
CA GLN A 266 -3.91 -4.94 -17.37
C GLN A 266 -4.60 -6.11 -16.67
N VAL A 267 -5.72 -6.58 -17.24
CA VAL A 267 -6.57 -7.62 -16.65
C VAL A 267 -6.62 -8.84 -17.58
N PHE A 268 -6.15 -9.98 -17.11
CA PHE A 268 -6.09 -11.25 -17.84
C PHE A 268 -7.04 -12.28 -17.22
N VAL A 269 -7.41 -13.33 -17.96
CA VAL A 269 -7.96 -14.56 -17.34
C VAL A 269 -6.78 -15.42 -16.89
N ARG A 270 -6.83 -16.00 -15.68
CA ARG A 270 -5.82 -16.97 -15.23
C ARG A 270 -5.72 -18.13 -16.22
N GLY A 271 -4.49 -18.49 -16.61
CA GLY A 271 -4.22 -19.53 -17.62
C GLY A 271 -4.45 -19.10 -19.07
N ARG A 272 -4.65 -17.81 -19.37
CA ARG A 272 -4.80 -17.29 -20.74
C ARG A 272 -3.99 -16.00 -21.00
N ARG A 273 -2.80 -15.88 -20.42
CA ARG A 273 -1.92 -14.71 -20.64
C ARG A 273 -1.56 -14.54 -22.12
N GLU A 274 -1.34 -15.65 -22.83
CA GLU A 274 -1.01 -15.69 -24.25
C GLU A 274 -2.11 -15.11 -25.17
N GLN A 275 -3.35 -14.96 -24.68
CA GLN A 275 -4.46 -14.35 -25.41
C GLN A 275 -4.49 -12.81 -25.27
N GLY A 276 -3.50 -12.23 -24.59
CA GLY A 276 -3.43 -10.81 -24.28
C GLY A 276 -4.36 -10.38 -23.13
N PRO A 277 -4.29 -9.10 -22.73
CA PRO A 277 -5.17 -8.57 -21.69
C PRO A 277 -6.60 -8.41 -22.22
N ILE A 278 -7.57 -8.83 -21.42
CA ILE A 278 -9.01 -8.57 -21.66
C ILE A 278 -9.26 -7.06 -21.68
N TRP A 279 -8.66 -6.38 -20.72
CA TRP A 279 -8.79 -4.94 -20.47
C TRP A 279 -7.41 -4.36 -20.16
N SER A 280 -7.11 -3.21 -20.73
CA SER A 280 -5.98 -2.36 -20.34
C SER A 280 -6.54 -1.01 -19.93
N LEU A 281 -6.45 -0.68 -18.64
CA LEU A 281 -7.11 0.48 -18.05
C LEU A 281 -6.06 1.48 -17.57
N PRO A 282 -5.83 2.60 -18.29
CA PRO A 282 -4.98 3.67 -17.80
C PRO A 282 -5.61 4.25 -16.53
N THR A 283 -4.83 4.28 -15.46
CA THR A 283 -5.26 4.69 -14.12
C THR A 283 -4.17 5.60 -13.54
N GLY A 284 -4.58 6.57 -12.72
CA GLY A 284 -3.67 7.38 -11.94
C GLY A 284 -4.22 7.55 -10.53
N GLY A 285 -3.34 7.88 -9.60
CA GLY A 285 -3.68 8.04 -8.20
C GLY A 285 -2.46 8.43 -7.37
N SER A 286 -2.77 8.93 -6.18
CA SER A 286 -1.81 9.36 -5.17
C SER A 286 -1.48 8.22 -4.22
N PHE A 287 -0.29 8.29 -3.61
CA PHE A 287 0.22 7.36 -2.62
C PHE A 287 0.77 8.14 -1.44
N VAL A 288 0.33 7.83 -0.22
CA VAL A 288 0.91 8.35 1.01
C VAL A 288 1.74 7.29 1.75
N LYS A 289 2.82 7.74 2.38
CA LYS A 289 3.70 6.92 3.22
C LYS A 289 3.18 6.90 4.66
N GLY A 290 2.89 5.71 5.17
CA GLY A 290 2.41 5.51 6.54
C GLY A 290 3.51 5.66 7.60
N PRO A 291 3.15 5.66 8.89
CA PRO A 291 4.11 5.74 10.00
C PRO A 291 4.98 4.48 10.15
N ASP A 292 4.59 3.36 9.52
CA ASP A 292 5.41 2.16 9.32
C ASP A 292 6.49 2.32 8.23
N GLY A 293 6.53 3.47 7.56
CA GLY A 293 7.43 3.75 6.44
C GLY A 293 7.03 3.09 5.12
N MET A 294 5.88 2.43 5.04
CA MET A 294 5.38 1.76 3.84
C MET A 294 4.47 2.67 3.02
N TRP A 295 4.32 2.38 1.72
CA TRP A 295 3.36 3.08 0.85
C TRP A 295 1.96 2.48 0.95
N TYR A 296 0.97 3.37 1.00
CA TYR A 296 -0.48 3.12 0.93
C TYR A 296 -1.04 3.81 -0.32
N LEU A 297 -2.27 3.47 -0.71
CA LEU A 297 -2.91 3.96 -1.94
C LEU A 297 -4.15 4.79 -1.63
N ASP A 298 -4.25 5.96 -2.27
CA ASP A 298 -5.24 6.98 -1.89
C ASP A 298 -6.59 6.84 -2.64
N ASP A 299 -6.61 6.15 -3.79
CA ASP A 299 -7.86 5.70 -4.44
C ASP A 299 -7.85 4.18 -4.66
N GLY A 300 -8.71 3.48 -3.91
CA GLY A 300 -8.91 2.04 -4.02
C GLY A 300 -9.80 1.58 -5.17
N THR A 301 -9.94 2.38 -6.22
CA THR A 301 -10.82 2.09 -7.36
C THR A 301 -10.06 1.78 -8.63
N LEU A 302 -10.72 1.12 -9.57
CA LEU A 302 -10.19 0.83 -10.89
C LEU A 302 -10.90 1.69 -11.93
N ALA A 303 -10.12 2.51 -12.65
CA ALA A 303 -10.58 3.47 -13.64
C ALA A 303 -11.78 2.96 -14.45
N GLU A 304 -12.83 3.78 -14.51
CA GLU A 304 -14.05 3.43 -15.23
C GLU A 304 -13.82 3.37 -16.75
N ARG A 305 -14.71 2.67 -17.45
CA ARG A 305 -14.61 2.57 -18.90
C ARG A 305 -14.86 3.94 -19.49
N ALA A 306 -13.82 4.56 -20.07
CA ALA A 306 -13.99 5.70 -20.97
C ALA A 306 -15.05 5.33 -22.04
N PRO A 307 -16.16 6.08 -22.16
CA PRO A 307 -17.21 5.74 -23.10
C PRO A 307 -16.66 5.76 -24.52
N ARG A 308 -16.93 4.71 -25.31
CA ARG A 308 -16.50 4.63 -26.71
C ARG A 308 -17.32 5.62 -27.53
N LYS A 309 -16.74 6.80 -27.78
CA LYS A 309 -17.27 7.85 -28.69
C LYS A 309 -16.11 8.64 -29.29
N ALA A 310 -16.28 9.23 -30.48
CA ALA A 310 -15.24 9.95 -31.22
C ALA A 310 -14.01 9.10 -31.60
N ALA A 311 -14.26 7.94 -32.21
CA ALA A 311 -13.29 7.19 -33.02
C ALA A 311 -13.89 6.78 -34.38
N ASP A 312 -15.22 6.62 -34.44
CA ASP A 312 -15.99 6.27 -35.63
C ASP A 312 -16.67 7.52 -36.27
N ASP A 313 -16.34 8.74 -35.80
CA ASP A 313 -16.89 10.04 -36.25
C ASP A 313 -15.88 10.85 -37.11
N ALA A 314 -14.91 10.18 -37.75
CA ALA A 314 -13.81 10.79 -38.50
C ALA A 314 -13.34 9.94 -39.72
N GLY A 315 -14.31 9.35 -40.43
CA GLY A 315 -14.13 8.61 -41.68
C GLY A 315 -15.20 8.98 -42.69
#